data_AF-A0A3N5DHI0-F1
#
_entry.id   AF-A0A3N5DHI0-F1
#
_cell.length_a   1.000
_cell.length_b   1.000
_cell.length_c   1.000
_cell.angle_alpha   90.00
_cell.angle_beta   90.00
_cell.angle_gamma   90.00
#
_symmetry.space_group_name_H-M   'P 1'
#
loop_
_entity.id
_entity.type
_entity.pdbx_description
1 polymer ?
#
loop_
_entity_poly.entity_id
_entity_poly.type
_entity_poly.pdbx_seq_one_letter_code
_entity_poly.pdbx_strand_id
1 'polypeptide(L)'
;MAGRSKRGSTGKRIVEPKLPDGLMNAAPVVYPVAGTSITALQMYHNPERRPDGDGPWNDEADKVAWVDAETGLGCIMLRQRNGTMSGYVSVGTDHPLYGFEPDAVPNDVSRSVHGGITYAKPCEVNRFERRAHGKPRQERYTVCHTTGVRTVQDYRMVQTTQDEFHEDLWWIGFDTDHPGDLVPNARQGRNRKGDVYRDQSFVYGHCVELARGLKRLSGNRASGDRHGTDPLRLPMPGSPDGGS
;
A
#
# COMPACT_ATOMS: atom_id res chain seq x y z
N MET A 1 62.96 31.36 10.92
CA MET A 1 61.59 31.88 10.96
C MET A 1 60.75 31.18 9.90
N ALA A 2 59.63 30.56 10.29
CA ALA A 2 58.38 30.40 9.53
C ALA A 2 57.54 29.29 10.19
N GLY A 3 56.75 29.66 11.21
CA GLY A 3 55.76 28.78 11.80
C GLY A 3 54.57 28.60 10.85
N ARG A 4 54.23 27.36 10.49
CA ARG A 4 53.05 27.03 9.69
C ARG A 4 51.82 26.98 10.60
N SER A 5 50.95 27.98 10.46
CA SER A 5 49.66 28.08 11.15
C SER A 5 48.72 26.94 10.74
N LYS A 6 48.26 26.14 11.72
CA LYS A 6 47.20 25.14 11.55
C LYS A 6 45.85 25.86 11.49
N ARG A 7 45.17 25.81 10.33
CA ARG A 7 43.76 26.23 10.24
C ARG A 7 42.91 25.11 10.83
N GLY A 8 42.28 25.38 11.97
CA GLY A 8 41.20 24.54 12.49
C GLY A 8 39.96 24.67 11.61
N SER A 9 39.48 23.56 11.06
CA SER A 9 38.11 23.51 10.56
C SER A 9 37.19 23.17 11.74
N THR A 10 36.37 24.15 12.10
CA THR A 10 35.21 23.96 12.97
C THR A 10 34.28 22.95 12.32
N GLY A 11 34.32 21.70 12.81
CA GLY A 11 33.34 20.68 12.48
C GLY A 11 31.96 21.16 12.90
N LYS A 12 31.11 21.53 11.93
CA LYS A 12 29.67 21.64 12.16
C LYS A 12 29.22 20.28 12.66
N ARG A 13 28.78 20.20 13.92
CA ARG A 13 28.18 19.00 14.51
C ARG A 13 26.92 18.73 13.71
N ILE A 14 27.00 17.79 12.76
CA ILE A 14 25.83 17.27 12.05
C ILE A 14 25.03 16.54 13.13
N VAL A 15 23.91 17.13 13.53
CA VAL A 15 22.95 16.46 14.39
C VAL A 15 22.43 15.28 13.58
N GLU A 16 22.69 14.06 14.03
CA GLU A 16 22.13 12.87 13.38
C GLU A 16 20.61 13.03 13.30
N PRO A 17 20.00 12.72 12.14
CA PRO A 17 18.55 12.79 12.00
C PRO A 17 17.90 11.89 13.06
N LYS A 18 17.00 12.45 13.86
CA LYS A 18 16.32 11.75 14.97
C LYS A 18 15.46 10.57 14.51
N LEU A 19 15.10 10.54 13.22
CA LEU A 19 14.31 9.49 12.59
C LEU A 19 15.09 8.96 11.37
N PRO A 20 14.95 7.67 11.01
CA PRO A 20 15.56 7.12 9.80
C PRO A 20 15.16 7.90 8.55
N ASP A 21 15.99 7.81 7.52
CA ASP A 21 15.80 8.55 6.27
C ASP A 21 14.38 8.38 5.73
N GLY A 22 13.66 9.50 5.66
CA GLY A 22 12.31 9.59 5.13
C GLY A 22 11.17 9.35 6.11
N LEU A 23 11.37 8.75 7.29
CA LEU A 23 10.30 8.58 8.29
C LEU A 23 9.97 9.93 8.94
N MET A 24 8.69 10.33 8.89
CA MET A 24 8.27 11.63 9.39
C MET A 24 7.76 11.61 10.83
N ASN A 25 7.25 10.47 11.29
CA ASN A 25 6.65 10.34 12.62
C ASN A 25 7.04 9.02 13.31
N ALA A 26 7.40 9.08 14.60
CA ALA A 26 7.66 7.90 15.42
C ALA A 26 6.39 7.35 16.12
N ALA A 27 5.36 8.18 16.24
CA ALA A 27 4.08 7.88 16.88
C ALA A 27 2.94 8.37 15.98
N PRO A 28 1.70 7.89 16.18
CA PRO A 28 0.55 8.36 15.42
C PRO A 28 0.39 9.89 15.47
N VAL A 29 0.14 10.51 14.33
CA VAL A 29 -0.06 11.97 14.19
C VAL A 29 -1.35 12.28 13.45
N VAL A 30 -1.93 13.44 13.72
CA VAL A 30 -3.08 13.93 12.95
C VAL A 30 -2.59 14.35 11.57
N TYR A 31 -3.25 13.85 10.52
CA TYR A 31 -2.90 14.12 9.14
C TYR A 31 -4.13 14.66 8.38
N PRO A 32 -4.09 15.92 7.89
CA PRO A 32 -5.19 16.50 7.15
C PRO A 32 -5.26 15.92 5.73
N VAL A 33 -6.45 15.49 5.30
CA VAL A 33 -6.68 14.94 3.95
C VAL A 33 -8.15 15.10 3.57
N ALA A 34 -8.45 15.43 2.30
CA ALA A 34 -9.82 15.53 1.77
C ALA A 34 -10.80 16.37 2.61
N GLY A 35 -10.34 17.47 3.22
CA GLY A 35 -11.17 18.33 4.09
C GLY A 35 -11.52 17.71 5.46
N THR A 36 -10.91 16.58 5.81
CA THR A 36 -11.00 15.91 7.10
C THR A 36 -9.60 15.68 7.69
N SER A 37 -9.50 14.86 8.73
CA SER A 37 -8.23 14.42 9.29
C SER A 37 -8.29 12.96 9.69
N ILE A 38 -7.18 12.26 9.47
CA ILE A 38 -6.97 10.88 9.90
C ILE A 38 -5.86 10.80 10.94
N THR A 39 -5.85 9.72 11.70
CA THR A 39 -4.72 9.36 12.55
C THR A 39 -3.71 8.60 11.68
N ALA A 40 -2.73 9.30 11.15
CA ALA A 40 -1.64 8.68 10.40
C ALA A 40 -0.73 7.92 11.35
N LEU A 41 -0.75 6.60 11.23
CA LEU A 41 0.07 5.70 12.03
C LEU A 41 1.52 5.72 11.55
N GLN A 42 1.72 5.99 10.25
CA GLN A 42 3.04 6.11 9.66
C GLN A 42 3.02 6.98 8.41
N MET A 43 3.99 7.89 8.31
CA MET A 43 4.18 8.82 7.20
C MET A 43 5.63 8.81 6.73
N TYR A 44 5.82 8.84 5.41
CA TYR A 44 7.14 8.94 4.79
C TYR A 44 7.22 10.02 3.73
N HIS A 45 8.39 10.64 3.62
CA HIS A 45 8.90 11.24 2.39
C HIS A 45 10.01 10.38 1.81
N ASN A 46 9.88 10.00 0.55
CA ASN A 46 10.91 9.31 -0.20
C ASN A 46 11.33 10.15 -1.42
N PRO A 47 12.55 10.73 -1.41
CA PRO A 47 13.11 11.43 -2.55
C PRO A 47 13.17 10.61 -3.85
N GLU A 48 13.26 9.27 -3.79
CA GLU A 48 13.27 8.43 -5.01
C GLU A 48 11.90 8.30 -5.69
N ARG A 49 10.81 8.62 -4.98
CA ARG A 49 9.42 8.49 -5.48
C ARG A 49 8.80 9.85 -5.76
N ARG A 50 9.23 10.90 -5.05
CA ARG A 50 8.76 12.27 -5.23
C ARG A 50 9.07 12.76 -6.65
N PRO A 51 8.10 13.35 -7.37
CA PRO A 51 8.36 13.91 -8.69
C PRO A 51 9.25 15.15 -8.63
N ASP A 52 9.94 15.41 -9.73
CA ASP A 52 10.71 16.64 -9.91
C ASP A 52 9.79 17.80 -10.31
N GLY A 53 10.18 19.02 -9.94
CA GLY A 53 9.46 20.25 -10.29
C GLY A 53 8.25 20.55 -9.39
N ASP A 54 7.60 21.67 -9.68
CA ASP A 54 6.47 22.15 -8.90
C ASP A 54 5.14 21.50 -9.31
N GLY A 55 4.40 21.03 -8.33
CA GLY A 55 3.07 20.44 -8.51
C GLY A 55 2.40 20.10 -7.19
N PRO A 56 1.17 19.54 -7.23
CA PRO A 56 0.42 19.20 -6.03
C PRO A 56 1.17 18.26 -5.06
N TRP A 57 2.06 17.42 -5.59
CA TRP A 57 2.92 16.51 -4.84
C TRP A 57 3.94 17.19 -3.91
N ASN A 58 4.11 18.51 -3.99
CA ASN A 58 5.07 19.23 -3.16
C ASN A 58 4.71 19.20 -1.67
N ASP A 59 3.40 19.21 -1.35
CA ASP A 59 2.88 19.25 0.01
C ASP A 59 2.32 17.89 0.47
N GLU A 60 2.55 16.84 -0.32
CA GLU A 60 2.02 15.49 -0.10
C GLU A 60 3.10 14.55 0.45
N ALA A 61 2.73 13.75 1.44
CA ALA A 61 3.58 12.63 1.86
C ALA A 61 3.70 11.58 0.74
N ASP A 62 4.85 10.92 0.64
CA ASP A 62 5.04 9.83 -0.34
C ASP A 62 4.45 8.52 0.14
N LYS A 63 4.19 8.39 1.44
CA LYS A 63 3.36 7.35 1.99
C LYS A 63 2.63 7.81 3.23
N VAL A 64 1.37 7.39 3.37
CA VAL A 64 0.59 7.53 4.60
C VAL A 64 -0.11 6.20 4.87
N ALA A 65 0.05 5.66 6.08
CA ALA A 65 -0.67 4.49 6.55
C ALA A 65 -1.59 4.86 7.73
N TRP A 66 -2.82 4.37 7.71
CA TRP A 66 -3.81 4.59 8.77
C TRP A 66 -4.74 3.38 8.90
N VAL A 67 -5.61 3.40 9.91
CA VAL A 67 -6.75 2.48 10.00
C VAL A 67 -8.01 3.26 9.69
N ASP A 68 -8.80 2.79 8.73
CA ASP A 68 -10.09 3.37 8.43
C ASP A 68 -11.03 3.22 9.63
N ALA A 69 -11.53 4.35 10.15
CA ALA A 69 -12.26 4.37 11.41
C ALA A 69 -13.63 3.66 11.35
N GLU A 70 -14.24 3.59 10.16
CA GLU A 70 -15.54 2.96 9.97
C GLU A 70 -15.44 1.43 9.87
N THR A 71 -14.44 0.94 9.15
CA THR A 71 -14.31 -0.49 8.84
C THR A 71 -13.31 -1.23 9.72
N GLY A 72 -12.37 -0.51 10.31
CA GLY A 72 -11.23 -1.04 11.05
C GLY A 72 -10.14 -1.63 10.16
N LEU A 73 -10.22 -1.46 8.83
CA LEU A 73 -9.23 -1.99 7.90
C LEU A 73 -8.03 -1.05 7.78
N GLY A 74 -6.82 -1.62 7.68
CA GLY A 74 -5.61 -0.87 7.40
C GLY A 74 -5.62 -0.33 5.97
N CYS A 75 -5.25 0.94 5.82
CA CYS A 75 -5.20 1.65 4.55
C CYS A 75 -3.84 2.29 4.33
N ILE A 76 -3.40 2.35 3.07
CA ILE A 76 -2.15 2.98 2.65
C ILE A 76 -2.39 3.82 1.40
N MET A 77 -1.91 5.06 1.43
CA MET A 77 -1.59 5.84 0.22
C MET A 77 -0.10 5.75 0.00
N LEU A 78 0.31 5.43 -1.22
CA LEU A 78 1.73 5.27 -1.57
C LEU A 78 2.00 5.83 -2.96
N ARG A 79 2.97 6.75 -3.01
CA ARG A 79 3.49 7.28 -4.26
C ARG A 79 4.30 6.23 -4.99
N GLN A 80 3.99 5.99 -6.25
CA GLN A 80 4.68 5.06 -7.10
C GLN A 80 5.94 5.69 -7.73
N ARG A 81 6.81 4.89 -8.33
CA ARG A 81 8.06 5.39 -8.95
C ARG A 81 7.82 6.34 -10.12
N ASN A 82 6.69 6.20 -10.81
CA ASN A 82 6.26 7.10 -11.88
C ASN A 82 5.66 8.42 -11.33
N GLY A 83 5.60 8.60 -10.01
CA GLY A 83 5.11 9.80 -9.34
C GLY A 83 3.60 9.83 -9.06
N THR A 84 2.82 8.87 -9.57
CA THR A 84 1.38 8.78 -9.27
C THR A 84 1.13 8.29 -7.85
N MET A 85 -0.08 8.52 -7.33
CA MET A 85 -0.48 8.08 -6.00
C MET A 85 -1.40 6.85 -6.09
N SER A 86 -1.08 5.78 -5.38
CA SER A 86 -1.90 4.54 -5.35
C SER A 86 -2.50 4.32 -3.97
N GLY A 87 -3.64 3.63 -3.94
CA GLY A 87 -4.37 3.30 -2.72
C GLY A 87 -4.44 1.81 -2.47
N TYR A 88 -4.32 1.41 -1.20
CA TYR A 88 -4.34 0.01 -0.78
C TYR A 88 -5.09 -0.15 0.53
N VAL A 89 -5.82 -1.26 0.65
CA VAL A 89 -6.55 -1.67 1.85
C VAL A 89 -6.19 -3.13 2.18
N SER A 90 -5.85 -3.38 3.43
CA SER A 90 -5.49 -4.72 3.91
C SER A 90 -6.71 -5.49 4.40
N VAL A 91 -6.71 -6.79 4.15
CA VAL A 91 -7.63 -7.75 4.77
C VAL A 91 -6.86 -8.88 5.43
N GLY A 92 -7.38 -9.41 6.55
CA GLY A 92 -6.79 -10.55 7.25
C GLY A 92 -7.16 -11.90 6.63
N THR A 93 -6.56 -12.97 7.15
CA THR A 93 -6.73 -14.36 6.69
C THR A 93 -8.18 -14.86 6.68
N ASP A 94 -9.04 -14.29 7.53
CA ASP A 94 -10.45 -14.68 7.62
C ASP A 94 -11.33 -14.08 6.50
N HIS A 95 -10.78 -13.12 5.74
CA HIS A 95 -11.49 -12.43 4.68
C HIS A 95 -11.69 -13.32 3.43
N PRO A 96 -12.87 -13.32 2.78
CA PRO A 96 -13.12 -14.16 1.59
C PRO A 96 -12.17 -13.92 0.42
N LEU A 97 -11.64 -12.70 0.29
CA LEU A 97 -10.68 -12.30 -0.75
C LEU A 97 -9.21 -12.45 -0.31
N TYR A 98 -8.94 -13.00 0.87
CA TYR A 98 -7.57 -13.28 1.28
C TYR A 98 -6.94 -14.32 0.35
N GLY A 99 -5.76 -14.02 -0.20
CA GLY A 99 -5.03 -14.92 -1.09
C GLY A 99 -5.48 -14.90 -2.55
N PHE A 100 -6.46 -14.05 -2.90
CA PHE A 100 -7.01 -13.96 -4.26
C PHE A 100 -6.40 -12.80 -5.05
N GLU A 101 -6.25 -13.00 -6.36
CA GLU A 101 -5.76 -12.01 -7.30
C GLU A 101 -6.84 -10.95 -7.64
N PRO A 102 -6.48 -9.82 -8.28
CA PRO A 102 -7.41 -8.72 -8.54
C PRO A 102 -8.68 -9.11 -9.32
N ASP A 103 -8.59 -10.10 -10.20
CA ASP A 103 -9.67 -10.58 -11.06
C ASP A 103 -10.77 -11.34 -10.30
N ALA A 104 -10.45 -11.88 -9.13
CA ALA A 104 -11.40 -12.53 -8.24
C ALA A 104 -12.18 -11.54 -7.36
N VAL A 105 -11.82 -10.25 -7.36
CA VAL A 105 -12.57 -9.23 -6.62
C VAL A 105 -13.91 -8.97 -7.32
N PRO A 106 -15.05 -9.08 -6.62
CA PRO A 106 -16.36 -8.81 -7.19
C PRO A 106 -16.45 -7.45 -7.89
N ASN A 107 -17.15 -7.41 -9.03
CA ASN A 107 -17.23 -6.22 -9.89
C ASN A 107 -17.80 -4.99 -9.18
N ASP A 108 -18.70 -5.17 -8.21
CA ASP A 108 -19.28 -4.09 -7.41
C ASP A 108 -18.24 -3.42 -6.50
N VAL A 109 -17.32 -4.21 -5.93
CA VAL A 109 -16.17 -3.69 -5.17
C VAL A 109 -15.10 -3.15 -6.12
N SER A 110 -14.84 -3.83 -7.23
CA SER A 110 -13.79 -3.39 -8.16
C SER A 110 -14.14 -2.05 -8.81
N ARG A 111 -15.39 -1.86 -9.22
CA ARG A 111 -15.84 -0.60 -9.85
C ARG A 111 -16.04 0.55 -8.86
N SER A 112 -15.92 0.32 -7.55
CA SER A 112 -15.99 1.40 -6.57
C SER A 112 -14.69 2.20 -6.48
N VAL A 113 -13.62 1.77 -7.14
CA VAL A 113 -12.34 2.49 -7.17
C VAL A 113 -11.95 2.93 -8.57
N HIS A 114 -11.11 3.95 -8.63
CA HIS A 114 -10.59 4.50 -9.89
C HIS A 114 -9.87 3.42 -10.70
N GLY A 115 -10.35 3.17 -11.93
CA GLY A 115 -9.75 2.21 -12.86
C GLY A 115 -9.95 0.73 -12.50
N GLY A 116 -10.52 0.42 -11.34
CA GLY A 116 -10.66 -0.96 -10.85
C GLY A 116 -9.53 -1.40 -9.92
N ILE A 117 -9.63 -2.61 -9.40
CA ILE A 117 -8.55 -3.21 -8.60
C ILE A 117 -7.43 -3.66 -9.53
N THR A 118 -6.22 -3.17 -9.27
CA THR A 118 -5.01 -3.50 -10.04
C THR A 118 -3.96 -4.23 -9.19
N TYR A 119 -4.20 -4.36 -7.88
CA TYR A 119 -3.29 -5.00 -6.94
C TYR A 119 -4.04 -5.87 -5.92
N ALA A 120 -3.60 -7.11 -5.72
CA ALA A 120 -4.11 -8.00 -4.66
C ALA A 120 -3.04 -9.05 -4.33
N LYS A 121 -2.17 -8.74 -3.37
CA LYS A 121 -0.98 -9.55 -3.06
C LYS A 121 -0.59 -9.41 -1.57
N PRO A 122 0.16 -10.35 -0.98
CA PRO A 122 0.80 -10.12 0.29
C PRO A 122 1.97 -9.15 0.07
N CYS A 123 2.51 -8.56 1.15
CA CYS A 123 3.73 -7.77 0.97
C CYS A 123 4.91 -8.66 0.55
N GLU A 124 5.69 -8.24 -0.46
CA GLU A 124 6.81 -9.01 -1.02
C GLU A 124 7.87 -9.42 0.01
N VAL A 125 8.06 -8.68 1.11
CA VAL A 125 9.08 -9.01 2.14
C VAL A 125 8.53 -9.73 3.36
N ASN A 126 7.21 -9.92 3.50
CA ASN A 126 6.66 -10.60 4.67
C ASN A 126 7.17 -12.05 4.80
N ARG A 127 7.73 -12.62 3.72
CA ARG A 127 8.29 -13.97 3.72
C ARG A 127 9.82 -14.01 3.81
N PHE A 128 10.53 -12.98 3.35
CA PHE A 128 11.99 -12.94 3.30
C PHE A 128 12.54 -11.50 3.39
N GLU A 129 13.15 -11.11 4.51
CA GLU A 129 13.85 -9.83 4.64
C GLU A 129 15.26 -9.94 4.02
N ARG A 130 15.63 -9.00 3.14
CA ARG A 130 17.03 -8.77 2.75
C ARG A 130 17.63 -7.73 3.72
N ARG A 131 18.28 -8.18 4.79
CA ARG A 131 18.94 -7.27 5.73
C ARG A 131 20.15 -6.60 5.08
N ALA A 132 20.13 -5.28 5.08
CA ALA A 132 21.35 -4.48 5.03
C ALA A 132 22.13 -4.67 6.34
N HIS A 133 23.45 -4.83 6.27
CA HIS A 133 24.33 -4.61 7.42
C HIS A 133 24.11 -3.17 7.93
N GLY A 134 23.31 -2.99 9.00
CA GLY A 134 23.47 -1.82 9.87
C GLY A 134 22.23 -1.13 10.46
N LYS A 135 21.00 -1.26 9.93
CA LYS A 135 19.82 -0.61 10.56
C LYS A 135 18.53 -1.43 10.39
N PRO A 136 17.80 -1.76 11.47
CA PRO A 136 16.51 -2.44 11.38
C PRO A 136 15.46 -1.55 10.70
N ARG A 137 14.55 -2.18 9.97
CA ARG A 137 13.39 -1.55 9.33
C ARG A 137 12.45 -0.96 10.39
N GLN A 138 12.04 0.29 10.22
CA GLN A 138 11.04 0.95 11.07
C GLN A 138 9.68 1.17 10.35
N GLU A 139 9.54 0.66 9.12
CA GLU A 139 8.29 0.69 8.35
C GLU A 139 7.35 -0.39 8.87
N ARG A 140 6.29 0.02 9.60
CA ARG A 140 5.37 -0.88 10.33
C ARG A 140 4.26 -1.46 9.45
N TYR A 141 3.80 -0.69 8.47
CA TYR A 141 2.76 -1.12 7.53
C TYR A 141 3.41 -1.36 6.18
N THR A 142 3.28 -2.53 5.59
CA THR A 142 4.13 -2.90 4.45
C THR A 142 3.26 -3.17 3.21
N VAL A 143 3.20 -2.21 2.27
CA VAL A 143 2.90 -2.47 0.86
C VAL A 143 4.09 -1.98 0.07
N CYS A 144 4.78 -2.88 -0.64
CA CYS A 144 5.90 -2.62 -1.55
C CYS A 144 6.73 -1.36 -1.22
N HIS A 145 7.38 -1.41 -0.04
CA HIS A 145 8.51 -0.61 0.50
C HIS A 145 8.72 0.81 0.00
N THR A 146 8.64 1.81 0.88
CA THR A 146 9.03 3.18 0.52
C THR A 146 10.47 3.25 0.02
N THR A 147 11.44 2.77 0.79
CA THR A 147 12.86 2.74 0.40
C THR A 147 13.16 1.56 -0.52
N GLY A 148 13.77 1.81 -1.68
CA GLY A 148 14.39 0.72 -2.43
C GLY A 148 15.46 0.05 -1.56
N VAL A 149 15.47 -1.27 -1.46
CA VAL A 149 16.63 -2.03 -0.95
C VAL A 149 17.74 -1.95 -2.01
N ARG A 150 18.15 -0.74 -2.38
CA ARG A 150 19.26 -0.51 -3.30
C ARG A 150 20.53 -0.77 -2.51
N THR A 151 21.23 -1.81 -2.95
CA THR A 151 22.64 -2.07 -2.69
C THR A 151 23.05 -2.24 -1.23
N VAL A 152 22.78 -3.41 -0.66
CA VAL A 152 23.76 -4.05 0.24
C VAL A 152 24.10 -5.41 -0.35
N GLN A 153 25.38 -5.56 -0.73
CA GLN A 153 25.91 -6.72 -1.44
C GLN A 153 26.01 -7.98 -0.55
N ASP A 154 25.91 -7.82 0.76
CA ASP A 154 25.88 -8.94 1.73
C ASP A 154 24.45 -9.19 2.20
N TYR A 155 23.77 -10.14 1.56
CA TYR A 155 22.46 -10.61 2.01
C TYR A 155 22.61 -11.90 2.83
N ARG A 156 22.00 -11.92 4.01
CA ARG A 156 21.49 -13.16 4.61
C ARG A 156 19.98 -13.16 4.37
N MET A 157 19.46 -14.22 3.76
CA MET A 157 18.01 -14.47 3.79
C MET A 157 17.66 -14.77 5.23
N VAL A 158 16.97 -13.83 5.89
CA VAL A 158 16.48 -14.05 7.25
C VAL A 158 14.96 -14.10 7.16
N GLN A 159 14.40 -15.23 7.59
CA GLN A 159 12.97 -15.34 7.85
C GLN A 159 12.69 -14.58 9.15
N THR A 160 12.43 -13.27 9.07
CA THR A 160 12.12 -12.46 10.25
C THR A 160 10.62 -12.36 10.40
N THR A 161 10.03 -13.27 11.16
CA THR A 161 8.64 -13.18 11.63
C THR A 161 8.53 -12.28 12.87
N GLN A 162 9.25 -11.16 12.90
CA GLN A 162 9.18 -10.17 13.99
C GLN A 162 8.94 -8.78 13.41
N ASP A 163 7.92 -8.64 12.57
CA ASP A 163 7.12 -7.43 12.66
C ASP A 163 6.12 -7.67 13.80
N GLU A 164 5.82 -6.66 14.62
CA GLU A 164 4.85 -6.74 15.72
C GLU A 164 3.43 -7.11 15.26
N PHE A 165 3.23 -7.25 13.95
CA PHE A 165 2.04 -7.83 13.32
C PHE A 165 2.24 -9.33 13.14
N HIS A 166 1.56 -10.10 14.00
CA HIS A 166 1.22 -11.51 13.77
C HIS A 166 0.29 -11.72 12.56
N GLU A 167 0.15 -10.72 11.68
CA GLU A 167 -0.98 -10.59 10.77
C GLU A 167 -0.50 -10.79 9.34
N ASP A 168 -0.76 -11.99 8.84
CA ASP A 168 -0.79 -12.29 7.42
C ASP A 168 -1.86 -11.41 6.76
N LEU A 169 -1.45 -10.21 6.30
CA LEU A 169 -2.30 -9.25 5.60
C LEU A 169 -2.20 -9.43 4.09
N TRP A 170 -3.36 -9.46 3.45
CA TRP A 170 -3.50 -9.39 2.00
C TRP A 170 -3.90 -7.98 1.60
N TRP A 171 -3.08 -7.33 0.78
CA TRP A 171 -3.32 -5.95 0.38
C TRP A 171 -4.00 -5.93 -0.98
N ILE A 172 -5.15 -5.28 -1.03
CA ILE A 172 -5.98 -5.09 -2.21
C ILE A 172 -5.97 -3.60 -2.55
N GLY A 173 -5.75 -3.22 -3.80
CA GLY A 173 -5.56 -1.81 -4.15
C GLY A 173 -5.70 -1.50 -5.63
N PHE A 174 -5.52 -0.21 -5.93
CA PHE A 174 -5.65 0.39 -7.24
C PHE A 174 -4.55 1.44 -7.44
N ASP A 175 -4.26 1.76 -8.69
CA ASP A 175 -3.33 2.83 -9.05
C ASP A 175 -4.06 3.98 -9.76
N THR A 176 -3.32 5.07 -9.99
CA THR A 176 -3.81 6.25 -10.71
C THR A 176 -2.98 6.50 -11.97
N ASP A 177 -2.60 5.41 -12.64
CA ASP A 177 -1.93 5.42 -13.95
C ASP A 177 -2.88 4.91 -15.04
N HIS A 178 -4.02 5.60 -15.20
CA HIS A 178 -5.05 5.28 -16.18
C HIS A 178 -5.17 6.36 -17.27
N PRO A 179 -5.85 6.08 -18.40
CA PRO A 179 -6.12 7.10 -19.40
C PRO A 179 -6.83 8.33 -18.81
N GLY A 180 -6.22 9.51 -18.98
CA GLY A 180 -6.71 10.78 -18.43
C GLY A 180 -6.06 11.18 -17.09
N ASP A 181 -5.19 10.34 -16.53
CA ASP A 181 -4.41 10.68 -15.34
C ASP A 181 -3.08 11.34 -15.71
N LEU A 182 -2.73 12.40 -15.00
CA LEU A 182 -1.43 13.04 -15.11
C LEU A 182 -0.40 12.18 -14.38
N VAL A 183 0.63 11.72 -15.10
CA VAL A 183 1.72 10.95 -14.50
C VAL A 183 2.98 11.81 -14.42
N PRO A 184 3.42 12.24 -13.22
CA PRO A 184 4.46 13.26 -13.08
C PRO A 184 5.79 12.88 -13.74
N ASN A 185 6.28 11.66 -13.51
CA ASN A 185 7.56 11.18 -14.05
C ASN A 185 7.38 10.40 -15.36
N ALA A 186 6.33 10.72 -16.13
CA ALA A 186 6.09 10.06 -17.41
C ALA A 186 7.16 10.44 -18.45
N ARG A 187 7.42 9.54 -19.40
CA ARG A 187 8.23 9.86 -20.58
C ARG A 187 7.58 11.01 -21.37
N GLN A 188 8.41 11.84 -22.02
CA GLN A 188 7.93 12.97 -22.83
C GLN A 188 6.82 12.55 -23.81
N GLY A 189 5.77 13.37 -23.90
CA GLY A 189 4.64 13.14 -24.80
C GLY A 189 3.58 12.15 -24.29
N ARG A 190 3.77 11.52 -23.13
CA ARG A 190 2.77 10.62 -22.55
C ARG A 190 1.58 11.37 -21.95
N ASN A 191 1.85 12.43 -21.19
CA ASN A 191 0.80 13.26 -20.62
C ASN A 191 0.19 14.14 -21.71
N ARG A 192 -1.14 14.23 -21.70
CA ARG A 192 -1.96 15.00 -22.64
C ARG A 192 -2.45 16.26 -21.96
N LYS A 193 -2.80 17.27 -22.76
CA LYS A 193 -3.44 18.48 -22.26
C LYS A 193 -4.80 18.11 -21.66
N GLY A 194 -4.98 18.38 -20.37
CA GLY A 194 -6.21 18.08 -19.62
C GLY A 194 -6.13 16.84 -18.74
N ASP A 195 -5.02 16.10 -18.76
CA ASP A 195 -4.80 15.02 -17.79
C ASP A 195 -4.76 15.57 -16.36
N VAL A 196 -5.35 14.83 -15.42
CA VAL A 196 -5.56 15.27 -14.04
C VAL A 196 -4.68 14.47 -13.10
N TYR A 197 -3.91 15.15 -12.26
CA TYR A 197 -3.18 14.48 -11.19
C TYR A 197 -4.14 14.03 -10.10
N ARG A 198 -4.07 12.75 -9.74
CA ARG A 198 -4.87 12.17 -8.66
C ARG A 198 -4.11 12.32 -7.35
N ASP A 199 -4.49 13.35 -6.62
CA ASP A 199 -3.87 13.74 -5.35
C ASP A 199 -4.22 12.77 -4.20
N GLN A 200 -3.64 13.02 -3.02
CA GLN A 200 -3.93 12.22 -1.83
C GLN A 200 -5.39 12.30 -1.39
N SER A 201 -6.10 13.41 -1.65
CA SER A 201 -7.52 13.51 -1.29
C SER A 201 -8.38 12.57 -2.14
N PHE A 202 -8.08 12.50 -3.44
CA PHE A 202 -8.71 11.58 -4.37
C PHE A 202 -8.46 10.12 -3.98
N VAL A 203 -7.20 9.75 -3.75
CA VAL A 203 -6.83 8.38 -3.39
C VAL A 203 -7.39 7.97 -2.02
N TYR A 204 -7.41 8.89 -1.06
CA TYR A 204 -8.05 8.68 0.24
C TYR A 204 -9.53 8.31 0.08
N GLY A 205 -10.29 9.07 -0.71
CA GLY A 205 -11.71 8.79 -0.95
C GLY A 205 -11.95 7.38 -1.48
N HIS A 206 -11.18 6.97 -2.49
CA HIS A 206 -11.27 5.63 -3.05
C HIS A 206 -10.79 4.53 -2.09
N CYS A 207 -9.83 4.81 -1.21
CA CYS A 207 -9.45 3.87 -0.14
C CYS A 207 -10.60 3.64 0.85
N VAL A 208 -11.33 4.70 1.22
CA VAL A 208 -12.51 4.59 2.09
C VAL A 208 -13.62 3.79 1.41
N GLU A 209 -13.89 4.03 0.12
CA GLU A 209 -14.88 3.27 -0.64
C GLU A 209 -14.51 1.78 -0.76
N LEU A 210 -13.24 1.50 -1.05
CA LEU A 210 -12.71 0.14 -1.10
C LEU A 210 -12.84 -0.57 0.25
N ALA A 211 -12.44 0.10 1.33
CA ALA A 211 -12.54 -0.46 2.68
C ALA A 211 -13.98 -0.83 3.03
N ARG A 212 -14.94 0.04 2.72
CA ARG A 212 -16.38 -0.25 2.90
C ARG A 212 -16.82 -1.46 2.07
N GLY A 213 -16.37 -1.57 0.82
CA GLY A 213 -16.65 -2.72 -0.05
C GLY A 213 -16.16 -4.04 0.54
N LEU A 214 -14.89 -4.07 0.96
CA LEU A 214 -14.27 -5.25 1.57
C LEU A 214 -14.94 -5.62 2.90
N LYS A 215 -15.27 -4.63 3.74
CA LYS A 215 -15.97 -4.87 5.01
C LYS A 215 -17.34 -5.53 4.81
N ARG A 216 -18.10 -5.13 3.79
CA ARG A 216 -19.39 -5.75 3.45
C ARG A 216 -19.24 -7.23 3.09
N LEU A 217 -18.22 -7.59 2.32
CA LEU A 217 -17.93 -8.98 1.96
C LEU A 217 -17.55 -9.84 3.18
N SER A 218 -16.88 -9.24 4.17
CA SER A 218 -16.57 -9.93 5.43
C SER A 218 -17.82 -10.27 6.23
N GLY A 219 -18.81 -9.36 6.26
CA GLY A 219 -20.07 -9.53 7.00
C GLY A 219 -20.99 -10.62 6.43
N ASN A 220 -20.95 -10.87 5.12
CA ASN A 220 -21.76 -11.91 4.47
C ASN A 220 -21.40 -13.33 4.93
N ARG A 221 -20.24 -13.54 5.56
CA ARG A 221 -19.86 -14.81 6.17
C ARG A 221 -20.48 -15.02 7.56
N ALA A 222 -20.76 -13.95 8.30
CA ALA A 222 -21.39 -14.00 9.63
C ALA A 222 -22.92 -14.18 9.55
N SER A 223 -23.52 -13.73 8.44
CA SER A 223 -24.96 -13.89 8.15
C SER A 223 -25.31 -15.13 7.32
N GLY A 224 -24.31 -16.00 7.06
CA GLY A 224 -24.51 -17.34 6.52
C GLY A 224 -25.19 -18.22 7.56
N ASP A 225 -26.52 -18.09 7.61
CA ASP A 225 -27.43 -18.94 8.38
C ASP A 225 -27.04 -20.42 8.25
N ARG A 226 -27.11 -21.13 9.38
CA ARG A 226 -27.00 -22.59 9.46
C ARG A 226 -28.27 -23.23 8.89
N HIS A 227 -28.64 -22.86 7.66
CA HIS A 227 -29.69 -23.54 6.95
C HIS A 227 -29.09 -24.81 6.36
N GLY A 228 -29.38 -25.93 7.00
CA GLY A 228 -28.99 -27.25 6.53
C GLY A 228 -29.38 -27.42 5.08
N THR A 229 -28.38 -27.63 4.23
CA THR A 229 -28.59 -28.08 2.86
C THR A 229 -27.79 -29.35 2.66
N ASP A 230 -28.56 -30.43 2.66
CA ASP A 230 -28.33 -31.71 2.00
C ASP A 230 -27.33 -31.56 0.83
N PRO A 231 -26.23 -32.33 0.80
CA PRO A 231 -25.25 -32.23 -0.29
C PRO A 231 -25.96 -32.45 -1.62
N LEU A 232 -25.83 -31.47 -2.51
CA LEU A 232 -26.34 -31.49 -3.88
C LEU A 232 -25.96 -32.81 -4.57
N ARG A 233 -26.89 -33.77 -4.54
CA ARG A 233 -26.81 -34.98 -5.34
C ARG A 233 -27.03 -34.59 -6.79
N LEU A 234 -25.97 -34.67 -7.59
CA LEU A 234 -26.09 -34.65 -9.04
C LEU A 234 -27.08 -35.77 -9.45
N PRO A 235 -28.07 -35.48 -10.31
CA PRO A 235 -28.98 -36.52 -10.79
C PRO A 235 -28.18 -37.56 -11.58
N MET A 236 -28.40 -38.84 -11.28
CA MET A 236 -27.77 -39.94 -12.00
C MET A 236 -28.16 -39.89 -13.48
N PRO A 237 -27.22 -40.17 -14.40
CA PRO A 237 -27.55 -40.28 -15.81
C PRO A 237 -28.55 -41.42 -15.99
N GLY A 238 -29.69 -41.12 -16.63
CA GLY A 238 -30.73 -42.11 -16.92
C GLY A 238 -30.17 -43.25 -17.76
N SER A 239 -30.40 -44.48 -17.30
CA SER A 239 -30.13 -45.69 -18.09
C SER A 239 -30.93 -45.63 -19.39
N PRO A 240 -30.36 -46.05 -20.53
CA PRO A 240 -31.14 -46.24 -21.74
C PRO A 240 -32.11 -47.41 -21.51
N ASP A 241 -33.41 -47.13 -21.59
CA ASP A 241 -34.45 -48.16 -21.60
C ASP A 241 -34.16 -49.15 -22.74
N GLY A 242 -33.95 -50.41 -22.35
CA GLY A 242 -34.00 -51.55 -23.24
C GLY A 242 -35.42 -52.13 -23.26
N GLY A 243 -35.87 -52.51 -24.47
CA GLY A 243 -37.06 -53.33 -24.74
C GLY A 243 -38.16 -52.52 -25.42
N SER A 244 -38.62 -52.82 -26.64
CA SER A 244 -38.70 -54.12 -27.34
C SER A 244 -38.50 -53.97 -28.85
#